data_AF-A0AAV6V543-F1
#
_entry.id   AF-A0AAV6V543-F1
#
_cell.length_a   1.000
_cell.length_b   1.000
_cell.length_c   1.000
_cell.angle_alpha   90.00
_cell.angle_beta   90.00
_cell.angle_gamma   90.00
#
_symmetry.space_group_name_H-M   'P 1'
#
loop_
_entity.id
_entity.type
_entity.pdbx_description
1 polymer ?
#
loop_
_entity_poly.entity_id
_entity_poly.type
_entity_poly.pdbx_seq_one_letter_code
_entity_poly.pdbx_strand_id
1 'polypeptide(L)'
;MNSQLLPHCEVRWLSKGKFLSRFWELRDEIRLLLSEQKFNLIERLNSFLWLVQLSYMSDIFAHLNMVNLSLQGQHINVFQVEDKIEATVKKLELWHHSLISKRNNNFDAFPNLKDFLMRRKYPEKTLWLVFNIY
;
A
#
# COMPACT_ATOMS: atom_id res chain seq x y z
N MET A 1 -0.41 -32.11 8.95
CA MET A 1 -1.40 -31.80 7.89
C MET A 1 -1.79 -30.33 8.00
N ASN A 2 -1.23 -29.45 7.16
CA ASN A 2 -1.73 -28.08 6.89
C ASN A 2 -0.97 -27.40 5.72
N SER A 3 -0.31 -28.18 4.86
CA SER A 3 0.58 -27.68 3.80
C SER A 3 -0.15 -27.26 2.52
N GLN A 4 -1.45 -27.56 2.36
CA GLN A 4 -2.23 -27.11 1.20
C GLN A 4 -2.75 -25.67 1.35
N LEU A 5 -3.05 -25.22 2.58
CA LEU A 5 -3.62 -23.88 2.81
C LEU A 5 -2.59 -22.74 2.66
N LEU A 6 -1.34 -22.99 3.03
CA LEU A 6 -0.24 -22.03 2.98
C LEU A 6 0.07 -21.53 1.56
N PRO A 7 0.32 -22.39 0.55
CA PRO A 7 0.62 -21.93 -0.81
C PRO A 7 -0.56 -21.19 -1.45
N HIS A 8 -1.80 -21.60 -1.17
CA HIS A 8 -2.99 -20.89 -1.67
C HIS A 8 -3.16 -19.51 -1.06
N CYS A 9 -2.88 -19.35 0.24
CA CYS A 9 -2.90 -18.04 0.87
C CYS A 9 -1.82 -17.16 0.27
N GLU A 10 -0.59 -17.70 0.13
CA GLU A 10 0.58 -17.04 -0.45
C GLU A 10 0.33 -16.45 -1.83
N VAL A 11 -0.18 -17.26 -2.76
CA VAL A 11 -0.51 -16.81 -4.12
C VAL A 11 -1.60 -15.73 -4.11
N ARG A 12 -2.56 -15.81 -3.17
CA ARG A 12 -3.71 -14.89 -3.10
C ARG A 12 -3.35 -13.50 -2.59
N TRP A 13 -2.40 -13.35 -1.67
CA TRP A 13 -2.02 -12.02 -1.19
C TRP A 13 -1.02 -11.33 -2.13
N LEU A 14 -0.15 -12.09 -2.79
CA LEU A 14 0.67 -11.67 -3.93
C LEU A 14 -0.19 -11.07 -5.06
N SER A 15 -1.27 -11.76 -5.44
CA SER A 15 -2.15 -11.28 -6.50
C SER A 15 -2.89 -10.00 -6.12
N LYS A 16 -3.34 -9.88 -4.86
CA LYS A 16 -3.96 -8.65 -4.33
C LYS A 16 -2.99 -7.47 -4.31
N GLY A 17 -1.74 -7.67 -3.90
CA GLY A 17 -0.74 -6.60 -3.90
C GLY A 17 -0.39 -6.14 -5.30
N LYS A 18 -0.16 -7.08 -6.22
CA LYS A 18 0.07 -6.78 -7.65
C LYS A 18 -1.12 -6.07 -8.29
N PHE A 19 -2.34 -6.49 -7.95
CA PHE A 19 -3.55 -5.82 -8.40
C PHE A 19 -3.57 -4.36 -7.93
N LEU A 20 -3.32 -4.09 -6.64
CA LEU A 20 -3.32 -2.72 -6.11
C LEU A 20 -2.26 -1.83 -6.77
N SER A 21 -1.05 -2.34 -6.99
CA SER A 21 -0.01 -1.58 -7.70
C SER A 21 -0.43 -1.25 -9.13
N ARG A 22 -0.94 -2.22 -9.88
CA ARG A 22 -1.43 -1.99 -11.25
C ARG A 22 -2.65 -1.09 -11.30
N PHE A 23 -3.56 -1.25 -10.37
CA PHE A 23 -4.76 -0.42 -10.27
C PHE A 23 -4.39 1.04 -9.94
N TRP A 24 -3.40 1.25 -9.07
CA TRP A 24 -2.86 2.58 -8.81
C TRP A 24 -2.22 3.19 -10.06
N GLU A 25 -1.39 2.45 -10.78
CA GLU A 25 -0.76 2.90 -12.02
C GLU A 25 -1.78 3.33 -13.08
N LEU A 26 -2.82 2.52 -13.29
CA LEU A 26 -3.84 2.70 -14.34
C LEU A 26 -5.08 3.47 -13.89
N ARG A 27 -5.03 4.12 -12.72
CA ARG A 27 -6.22 4.72 -12.09
C ARG A 27 -6.90 5.79 -12.97
N ASP A 28 -6.14 6.51 -13.79
CA ASP A 28 -6.68 7.56 -14.66
C ASP A 28 -7.38 6.97 -15.89
N GLU A 29 -6.82 5.93 -16.48
CA GLU A 29 -7.41 5.15 -17.58
C GLU A 29 -8.67 4.42 -17.11
N ILE A 30 -8.62 3.80 -15.93
CA ILE A 30 -9.78 3.15 -15.30
C ILE A 30 -10.87 4.17 -15.01
N ARG A 31 -10.51 5.36 -14.53
CA ARG A 31 -11.45 6.45 -14.29
C ARG A 31 -12.13 6.92 -15.58
N LEU A 32 -11.38 7.04 -16.67
CA LEU A 32 -11.91 7.39 -17.98
C LEU A 32 -12.90 6.32 -18.48
N LEU A 33 -12.49 5.04 -18.47
CA LEU A 33 -13.33 3.92 -18.90
C LEU A 33 -14.64 3.85 -18.09
N LEU A 34 -14.57 4.00 -16.77
CA LEU A 34 -15.75 3.93 -15.92
C LEU A 34 -16.69 5.12 -16.16
N SER A 35 -16.15 6.29 -16.52
CA SER A 35 -16.95 7.48 -16.84
C SER A 35 -17.87 7.28 -18.04
N GLU A 36 -17.42 6.54 -19.05
CA GLU A 36 -18.22 6.20 -20.23
C GLU A 36 -19.37 5.24 -19.88
N GLN A 37 -19.15 4.38 -18.90
CA GLN A 37 -20.08 3.34 -18.46
C GLN A 37 -21.03 3.80 -17.32
N LYS A 38 -20.92 5.06 -16.86
CA LYS A 38 -21.72 5.64 -15.75
C LYS A 38 -21.72 4.80 -14.47
N PHE A 39 -20.57 4.21 -14.12
CA PHE A 39 -20.45 3.41 -12.90
C PHE A 39 -20.32 4.27 -11.64
N ASN A 40 -21.02 3.92 -10.56
CA ASN A 40 -20.93 4.61 -9.26
C ASN A 40 -19.51 4.62 -8.66
N LEU A 41 -18.62 3.72 -9.11
CA LEU A 41 -17.24 3.64 -8.64
C LEU A 41 -16.39 4.86 -9.05
N ILE A 42 -16.82 5.64 -10.07
CA ILE A 42 -16.16 6.87 -10.49
C ILE A 42 -16.05 7.87 -9.34
N GLU A 43 -17.08 7.96 -8.49
CA GLU A 43 -17.08 8.89 -7.35
C GLU A 43 -15.89 8.66 -6.42
N ARG A 44 -15.50 7.38 -6.24
CA ARG A 44 -14.33 7.02 -5.44
C ARG A 44 -13.02 7.41 -6.13
N LEU A 45 -12.93 7.21 -7.44
CA LEU A 45 -11.75 7.61 -8.23
C LEU A 45 -11.61 9.14 -8.39
N ASN A 46 -12.67 9.90 -8.11
CA ASN A 46 -12.62 11.35 -8.00
C ASN A 46 -12.41 11.86 -6.55
N SER A 47 -12.62 11.00 -5.55
CA SER A 47 -12.46 11.35 -4.14
C SER A 47 -10.98 11.43 -3.78
N PHE A 48 -10.57 12.61 -3.32
CA PHE A 48 -9.21 12.83 -2.83
C PHE A 48 -8.84 11.86 -1.71
N LEU A 49 -9.68 11.74 -0.68
CA LEU A 49 -9.43 10.87 0.48
C LEU A 49 -9.22 9.41 0.04
N TRP A 50 -10.05 8.95 -0.89
CA TRP A 50 -9.96 7.60 -1.39
C TRP A 50 -8.68 7.35 -2.20
N LEU A 51 -8.26 8.31 -3.03
CA LEU A 51 -7.00 8.23 -3.76
C LEU A 51 -5.78 8.28 -2.83
N VAL A 52 -5.83 9.06 -1.74
CA VAL A 52 -4.77 9.03 -0.69
C VAL A 52 -4.69 7.63 -0.09
N GLN A 53 -5.83 7.07 0.35
CA GLN A 53 -5.88 5.72 0.92
C GLN A 53 -5.37 4.66 -0.06
N LEU A 54 -5.77 4.74 -1.33
CA LEU A 54 -5.33 3.81 -2.37
C LEU A 54 -3.82 3.90 -2.61
N SER A 55 -3.26 5.11 -2.68
CA SER A 55 -1.82 5.32 -2.86
C SER A 55 -1.00 4.72 -1.72
N TYR A 56 -1.45 4.94 -0.49
CA TYR A 56 -0.86 4.38 0.72
C TYR A 56 -0.95 2.85 0.74
N MET A 57 -2.12 2.30 0.42
CA MET A 57 -2.30 0.84 0.33
C MET A 57 -1.39 0.24 -0.75
N SER A 58 -1.28 0.87 -1.92
CA SER A 58 -0.38 0.42 -2.99
C SER A 58 1.07 0.29 -2.49
N ASP A 59 1.58 1.29 -1.76
CA ASP A 59 2.93 1.27 -1.21
C ASP A 59 3.13 0.17 -0.14
N ILE A 60 2.18 0.03 0.80
CA ILE A 60 2.22 -1.02 1.83
C ILE A 60 2.22 -2.41 1.19
N PHE A 61 1.30 -2.66 0.26
CA PHE A 61 1.18 -3.97 -0.38
C PHE A 61 2.38 -4.27 -1.28
N ALA A 62 2.98 -3.27 -1.93
CA ALA A 62 4.23 -3.45 -2.67
C ALA A 62 5.36 -3.90 -1.72
N HIS A 63 5.48 -3.28 -0.55
CA HIS A 63 6.47 -3.68 0.45
C HIS A 63 6.25 -5.11 0.96
N LEU A 64 5.03 -5.43 1.37
CA LEU A 64 4.68 -6.78 1.83
C LEU A 64 4.97 -7.82 0.74
N ASN A 65 4.66 -7.50 -0.52
CA ASN A 65 4.91 -8.38 -1.64
C ASN A 65 6.41 -8.65 -1.86
N MET A 66 7.27 -7.62 -1.70
CA MET A 66 8.72 -7.81 -1.72
C MET A 66 9.20 -8.71 -0.59
N VAL A 67 8.70 -8.50 0.63
CA VAL A 67 9.03 -9.33 1.79
C VAL A 67 8.62 -10.78 1.50
N ASN A 68 7.41 -11.02 0.98
CA ASN A 68 6.94 -12.37 0.64
C ASN A 68 7.88 -13.11 -0.30
N LEU A 69 8.22 -12.46 -1.41
CA LEU A 69 9.06 -13.06 -2.44
C LEU A 69 10.43 -13.40 -1.86
N SER A 70 10.92 -12.56 -0.94
CA SER A 70 12.16 -12.81 -0.24
C SER A 70 12.09 -13.98 0.77
N LEU A 71 10.89 -14.31 1.26
CA LEU A 71 10.63 -15.45 2.15
C LEU A 71 10.40 -16.75 1.38
N GLN A 72 10.00 -16.69 0.11
CA GLN A 72 9.79 -17.85 -0.76
C GLN A 72 11.09 -18.34 -1.46
N GLY A 73 12.24 -17.72 -1.19
CA GLY A 73 13.51 -18.08 -1.82
C GLY A 73 14.01 -19.47 -1.42
N GLN A 74 14.60 -20.22 -2.37
CA GLN A 74 15.02 -21.62 -2.22
C GLN A 74 16.10 -21.90 -1.15
N HIS A 75 16.62 -20.87 -0.47
CA HIS A 75 17.73 -20.99 0.49
C HIS A 75 17.52 -20.21 1.80
N ILE A 76 16.28 -19.91 2.18
CA ILE A 76 16.02 -19.24 3.46
C ILE A 76 15.88 -20.24 4.61
N ASN A 77 16.58 -19.97 5.73
CA ASN A 77 16.42 -20.75 6.95
C ASN A 77 15.46 -20.07 7.95
N VAL A 78 15.07 -20.79 8.99
CA VAL A 78 14.09 -20.31 9.98
C VAL A 78 14.53 -19.03 10.69
N PHE A 79 15.81 -18.89 11.01
CA PHE A 79 16.35 -17.68 11.65
C PHE A 79 16.26 -16.47 10.72
N GLN A 80 16.58 -16.65 9.44
CA GLN A 80 16.44 -15.59 8.44
C GLN A 80 14.99 -15.19 8.18
N VAL A 81 14.04 -16.13 8.30
CA VAL A 81 12.60 -15.82 8.24
C VAL A 81 12.21 -14.97 9.44
N GLU A 82 12.63 -15.37 10.65
CA GLU A 82 12.36 -14.64 11.89
C GLU A 82 12.91 -13.21 11.83
N ASP A 83 14.19 -13.05 11.47
CA ASP A 83 14.85 -11.75 11.32
C ASP A 83 14.10 -10.84 10.34
N LYS A 84 13.65 -11.38 9.21
CA LYS A 84 12.92 -10.61 8.18
C LYS A 84 11.54 -10.20 8.66
N ILE A 85 10.83 -11.07 9.36
CA ILE A 85 9.51 -10.76 9.94
C ILE A 85 9.69 -9.67 10.99
N GLU A 86 10.64 -9.82 11.91
CA GLU A 86 10.91 -8.83 12.96
C GLU A 86 11.30 -7.47 12.36
N ALA A 87 12.20 -7.47 11.37
CA ALA A 87 12.58 -6.25 10.66
C ALA A 87 11.39 -5.59 9.96
N THR A 88 10.48 -6.38 9.38
CA THR A 88 9.26 -5.87 8.73
C THR A 88 8.31 -5.23 9.76
N VAL A 89 8.10 -5.87 10.92
CA VAL A 89 7.28 -5.32 12.01
C VAL A 89 7.85 -3.99 12.49
N LYS A 90 9.15 -3.95 12.85
CA LYS A 90 9.83 -2.72 13.29
C LYS A 90 9.73 -1.61 12.23
N LYS A 91 9.84 -1.96 10.94
CA LYS A 91 9.72 -1.00 9.85
C LYS A 91 8.31 -0.42 9.73
N LEU A 92 7.26 -1.24 9.89
CA LEU A 92 5.87 -0.78 9.90
C LEU A 92 5.57 0.13 11.09
N GLU A 93 6.13 -0.17 12.26
CA GLU A 93 6.04 0.70 13.44
C GLU A 93 6.72 2.05 13.20
N LEU A 94 7.94 2.06 12.64
CA LEU A 94 8.64 3.29 12.27
C LEU A 94 7.84 4.13 11.27
N TRP A 95 7.23 3.48 10.29
CA TRP A 95 6.37 4.15 9.31
C TRP A 95 5.13 4.75 9.96
N HIS A 96 4.46 4.01 10.84
CA HIS A 96 3.31 4.50 11.60
C HIS A 96 3.69 5.73 12.45
N HIS A 97 4.79 5.66 13.19
CA HIS A 97 5.29 6.78 13.98
C HIS A 97 5.66 7.98 13.11
N SER A 98 6.26 7.74 11.93
CA SER A 98 6.60 8.81 10.98
C SER A 98 5.35 9.51 10.43
N LEU A 99 4.25 8.78 10.21
CA LEU A 99 2.98 9.33 9.74
C LEU A 99 2.24 10.15 10.81
N ILE A 100 2.31 9.72 12.08
CA ILE A 100 1.63 10.42 13.20
C ILE A 100 2.43 11.62 13.69
N SER A 101 3.76 11.56 13.60
CA SER A 101 4.63 12.66 14.04
C SER A 101 4.43 13.90 13.15
N LYS A 102 3.71 14.89 13.68
CA LYS A 102 3.46 16.21 13.05
C LYS A 102 4.73 16.97 12.62
N ARG A 103 5.91 16.51 13.02
CA ARG A 103 7.19 17.21 12.88
C ARG A 103 7.95 16.83 11.62
N ASN A 104 7.60 15.72 10.97
CA ASN A 104 8.21 15.28 9.72
C ASN A 104 7.11 14.68 8.84
N ASN A 105 6.59 15.46 7.88
CA ASN A 105 5.79 14.96 6.75
C ASN A 105 6.66 14.13 5.80
N ASN A 106 7.38 13.14 6.35
CA ASN A 106 8.30 12.31 5.62
C ASN A 106 7.52 11.11 5.04
N PHE A 107 7.15 11.25 3.78
CA PHE A 107 6.52 10.20 2.99
C PHE A 107 7.53 9.45 2.10
N ASP A 108 8.84 9.51 2.39
CA ASP A 108 9.86 8.83 1.58
C ASP A 108 9.66 7.31 1.54
N ALA A 109 9.07 6.75 2.59
CA ALA A 109 8.66 5.35 2.65
C ALA A 109 7.49 5.00 1.71
N PHE A 110 6.76 6.00 1.23
CA PHE A 110 5.51 5.87 0.48
C PHE A 110 5.61 6.65 -0.84
N PRO A 111 6.33 6.14 -1.84
CA PRO A 111 6.60 6.87 -3.07
C PRO A 111 5.31 7.24 -3.84
N ASN A 112 4.31 6.36 -3.90
CA ASN A 112 3.05 6.66 -4.57
C ASN A 112 2.26 7.75 -3.83
N LEU A 113 2.19 7.63 -2.50
CA LEU A 113 1.53 8.64 -1.66
C LEU A 113 2.23 10.00 -1.76
N LYS A 114 3.57 10.01 -1.65
CA LYS A 114 4.39 11.22 -1.75
C LYS A 114 4.18 11.90 -3.08
N ASP A 115 4.30 11.16 -4.19
CA ASP A 115 4.10 11.71 -5.53
C ASP A 115 2.68 12.28 -5.71
N PHE A 116 1.66 11.56 -5.24
CA PHE A 116 0.27 12.02 -5.31
C PHE A 116 0.04 13.34 -4.56
N LEU A 117 0.57 13.46 -3.34
CA LEU A 117 0.44 14.66 -2.52
C LEU A 117 1.20 15.84 -3.11
N MET A 118 2.42 15.61 -3.61
CA MET A 118 3.28 16.65 -4.18
C MET A 118 2.71 17.22 -5.48
N ARG A 119 2.19 16.36 -6.38
CA ARG A 119 1.66 16.80 -7.69
C ARG A 119 0.46 17.72 -7.58
N ARG A 120 -0.34 17.60 -6.53
CA ARG A 120 -1.63 18.29 -6.41
C ARG A 120 -1.63 19.44 -5.42
N LYS A 121 -0.49 19.74 -4.77
CA LYS A 121 -0.33 20.83 -3.78
C LYS A 121 -1.43 20.85 -2.71
N TYR A 122 -1.84 19.68 -2.22
CA TYR A 122 -2.90 19.62 -1.22
C TYR A 122 -2.41 20.11 0.15
N PRO A 123 -3.24 20.85 0.91
CA PRO A 123 -2.83 21.38 2.21
C PRO A 123 -2.56 20.25 3.19
N GLU A 124 -1.42 20.30 3.88
CA GLU A 124 -0.96 19.30 4.87
C GLU A 124 -2.03 18.94 5.92
N LYS A 125 -2.96 19.86 6.20
CA LYS A 125 -4.10 19.67 7.13
C LYS A 125 -5.04 18.53 6.72
N THR A 126 -5.15 18.19 5.43
CA THR A 126 -6.05 17.12 4.97
C THR A 126 -5.51 15.72 5.30
N LEU A 127 -4.20 15.58 5.53
CA LEU A 127 -3.55 14.31 5.90
C LEU A 127 -3.90 13.88 7.31
N TRP A 128 -4.08 14.84 8.22
CA TRP A 128 -4.50 14.56 9.60
C TRP A 128 -5.86 13.86 9.65
N LEU A 129 -6.77 14.21 8.73
CA LEU A 129 -8.07 13.57 8.58
C LEU A 129 -8.00 12.16 7.96
N VAL A 130 -6.95 11.84 7.20
CA VAL A 130 -6.78 10.49 6.61
C VAL A 130 -6.27 9.50 7.64
N PHE A 131 -5.39 9.94 8.54
CA PHE A 131 -4.69 9.08 9.49
C PHE A 131 -5.24 9.13 10.94
N ASN A 132 -6.22 9.99 11.25
CA ASN A 132 -6.86 10.08 12.59
C ASN A 132 -8.40 9.91 12.57
N ILE A 133 -8.96 9.08 11.69
CA ILE A 133 -10.36 8.66 11.85
C ILE A 133 -10.40 7.52 12.86
N TYR A 134 -10.59 7.87 14.14
CA TYR A 134 -11.23 7.06 15.18
C TYR A 134 -12.42 7.83 15.72
#